data_AF-A0A378YM53-F1
#
_entry.id   AF-A0A378YM53-F1
#
_cell.length_a   1.000
_cell.length_b   1.000
_cell.length_c   1.000
_cell.angle_alpha   90.00
_cell.angle_beta   90.00
_cell.angle_gamma   90.00
#
_symmetry.space_group_name_H-M   'P 1'
#
loop_
_entity.id
_entity.type
_entity.pdbx_description
1 polymer ?
#
loop_
_entity_poly.entity_id
_entity_poly.type
_entity_poly.pdbx_seq_one_letter_code
_entity_poly.pdbx_strand_id
1 'polypeptide(L)'
;MLTRFEWLTGGEVMRDQAMPMVEPEISGFYLDRDGDIWERRSEGWRLILQRGVAVDPEALWDWAEGHVRDYAPFTLVHGDAYAARMAAVAFPTAHPKDGTAR
;
A
#
# COMPACT_ATOMS: atom_id res chain seq x y z
N MET A 1 -18.34 -39.90 16.72
CA MET A 1 -17.71 -38.67 17.25
C MET A 1 -16.36 -38.53 16.57
N LEU A 2 -15.98 -37.49 15.84
CA LEU A 2 -16.58 -36.20 15.47
C LEU A 2 -16.20 -35.93 14.00
N THR A 3 -16.89 -34.96 13.41
CA THR A 3 -17.16 -34.75 11.99
C THR A 3 -16.05 -34.10 11.17
N ARG A 4 -15.91 -34.62 9.95
CA ARG A 4 -15.39 -34.05 8.69
C ARG A 4 -15.48 -32.52 8.58
N PHE A 5 -14.37 -31.87 8.19
CA PHE A 5 -14.36 -30.62 7.45
C PHE A 5 -13.45 -30.79 6.24
N GLU A 6 -14.06 -31.15 5.10
CA GLU A 6 -13.46 -30.95 3.79
C GLU A 6 -13.67 -29.49 3.41
N TRP A 7 -12.60 -28.71 3.40
CA TRP A 7 -12.59 -27.43 2.70
C TRP A 7 -12.24 -27.71 1.24
N LEU A 8 -13.28 -27.89 0.43
CA LEU A 8 -13.21 -27.81 -1.02
C LEU A 8 -13.40 -26.33 -1.42
N THR A 9 -12.30 -25.64 -1.67
CA THR A 9 -12.09 -24.68 -2.78
C THR A 9 -10.66 -24.19 -2.71
N GLY A 10 -10.00 -24.16 -3.87
CA GLY A 10 -8.56 -23.97 -4.06
C GLY A 10 -7.95 -22.88 -3.17
N GLY A 11 -6.94 -23.31 -2.42
CA GLY A 11 -6.03 -22.40 -1.74
C GLY A 11 -5.20 -21.66 -2.79
N GLU A 12 -5.66 -20.49 -3.20
CA GLU A 12 -4.80 -19.45 -3.73
C GLU A 12 -4.85 -18.30 -2.74
N VAL A 13 -4.06 -18.44 -1.68
CA VAL A 13 -3.54 -17.28 -0.97
C VAL A 13 -2.84 -16.43 -2.04
N MET A 14 -3.47 -15.34 -2.49
CA MET A 14 -2.83 -14.28 -3.28
C MET A 14 -1.72 -13.66 -2.43
N ARG A 15 -0.63 -14.41 -2.25
CA ARG A 15 0.61 -13.99 -1.62
C ARG A 15 1.54 -13.61 -2.76
N ASP A 16 1.98 -12.36 -2.72
CA ASP A 16 3.14 -11.88 -3.47
C ASP A 16 3.09 -12.07 -4.99
N GLN A 17 2.07 -11.54 -5.65
CA GLN A 17 2.29 -11.11 -7.03
C GLN A 17 3.13 -9.83 -7.01
N ALA A 18 4.44 -9.99 -6.85
CA ALA A 18 5.39 -8.98 -7.27
C ALA A 18 5.13 -8.75 -8.76
N MET A 19 4.51 -7.63 -9.10
CA MET A 19 4.25 -7.28 -10.49
C MET A 19 5.60 -7.28 -11.24
N PRO A 20 5.67 -7.80 -12.47
CA PRO A 20 6.88 -7.72 -13.28
C PRO A 20 7.33 -6.25 -13.41
N MET A 21 8.60 -5.98 -13.76
CA MET A 21 9.16 -4.62 -13.99
C MET A 21 8.46 -3.79 -15.10
N VAL A 22 7.29 -4.22 -15.54
CA VAL A 22 6.39 -3.56 -16.46
C VAL A 22 5.53 -2.57 -15.67
N GLU A 23 5.28 -1.40 -16.25
CA GLU A 23 4.41 -0.42 -15.66
C GLU A 23 2.98 -0.98 -15.48
N PRO A 24 2.41 -0.92 -14.27
CA PRO A 24 1.01 -1.30 -14.06
C PRO A 24 0.04 -0.45 -14.90
N GLU A 25 -0.83 -1.13 -15.65
CA GLU A 25 -1.86 -0.50 -16.49
C GLU A 25 -3.06 0.01 -15.68
N ILE A 26 -3.34 -0.63 -14.54
CA ILE A 26 -4.50 -0.32 -13.71
C ILE A 26 -4.20 0.93 -12.87
N SER A 27 -5.05 1.96 -13.00
CA SER A 27 -4.99 3.12 -12.11
C SER A 27 -5.41 2.75 -10.68
N GLY A 28 -4.75 3.33 -9.69
CA GLY A 28 -4.97 3.01 -8.28
C GLY A 28 -3.75 3.27 -7.41
N PHE A 29 -3.84 2.88 -6.14
CA PHE A 29 -2.75 3.02 -5.19
C PHE A 29 -1.89 1.76 -5.16
N TYR A 30 -0.58 1.94 -5.09
CA TYR A 30 0.40 0.88 -5.06
C TYR A 30 1.35 1.06 -3.88
N LEU A 31 1.68 -0.03 -3.22
CA LEU A 31 2.75 -0.10 -2.23
C LEU A 31 4.03 -0.56 -2.94
N ASP A 32 5.11 0.18 -2.76
CA ASP A 32 6.42 -0.19 -3.30
C ASP A 32 7.23 -1.06 -2.30
N ARG A 33 8.45 -1.44 -2.67
CA ARG A 33 9.32 -2.28 -1.84
C ARG A 33 9.78 -1.62 -0.54
N ASP A 34 9.86 -0.30 -0.54
CA ASP A 34 10.40 0.51 0.57
C ASP A 34 9.28 0.89 1.56
N GLY A 35 8.03 0.59 1.20
CA GLY A 35 6.84 0.79 1.99
C GLY A 35 6.13 2.12 1.70
N ASP A 36 6.49 2.78 0.61
CA ASP A 36 5.88 4.03 0.17
C ASP A 36 4.60 3.75 -0.62
N ILE A 37 3.64 4.67 -0.51
CA ILE A 37 2.39 4.59 -1.27
C ILE A 37 2.45 5.56 -2.44
N TRP A 38 2.28 5.01 -3.62
CA TRP A 38 2.18 5.73 -4.87
C TRP A 38 0.76 5.63 -5.43
N GLU A 39 0.33 6.63 -6.19
CA GLU A 39 -0.89 6.61 -6.98
C GLU A 39 -0.54 6.59 -8.47
N ARG A 40 -0.99 5.56 -9.18
CA ARG A 40 -0.97 5.49 -10.64
C ARG A 40 -2.23 6.18 -11.18
N ARG A 41 -2.02 7.23 -11.97
CA ARG A 41 -3.04 7.91 -12.77
C ARG A 41 -2.77 7.75 -14.25
N SER A 42 -3.68 8.15 -15.12
CA SER A 42 -3.44 8.20 -16.57
C SER A 42 -2.20 9.01 -16.96
N GLU A 43 -1.97 10.13 -16.28
CA GLU A 43 -0.91 11.10 -16.60
C GLU A 43 0.47 10.80 -15.96
N GLY A 44 0.56 9.79 -15.08
CA GLY A 44 1.80 9.43 -14.41
C GLY A 44 1.58 8.95 -12.98
N TRP A 45 2.63 9.04 -12.17
CA TRP A 45 2.69 8.56 -10.80
C TRP A 45 2.81 9.71 -9.81
N ARG A 46 2.13 9.59 -8.66
CA ARG A 46 2.25 10.55 -7.56
C ARG A 46 2.67 9.82 -6.30
N LEU A 47 3.65 10.37 -5.58
CA LEU A 47 3.99 9.88 -4.25
C LEU A 47 2.99 10.45 -3.25
N ILE A 48 2.34 9.59 -2.47
CA ILE A 48 1.29 9.97 -1.52
C ILE A 48 1.81 9.86 -0.09
N LEU A 49 2.41 8.71 0.24
CA LEU A 49 3.07 8.49 1.53
C LEU A 49 4.50 8.05 1.32
N GLN A 50 5.43 8.69 2.01
CA GLN A 50 6.80 8.23 2.14
C GLN A 50 7.02 7.69 3.55
N ARG A 51 7.20 6.37 3.68
CA ARG A 51 7.43 5.66 4.95
C ARG A 51 6.40 6.03 6.03
N GLY A 52 5.15 6.22 5.61
CA GLY A 52 4.03 6.60 6.48
C GLY A 52 3.87 8.11 6.73
N VAL A 53 4.68 8.96 6.11
CA VAL A 53 4.51 10.42 6.17
C VAL A 53 3.86 10.90 4.89
N ALA A 54 2.78 11.67 5.01
CA ALA A 54 2.15 12.30 3.84
C ALA A 54 3.11 13.33 3.23
N VAL A 55 3.29 13.25 1.92
CA VAL A 55 4.09 14.20 1.14
C VAL A 55 3.18 15.04 0.25
N ASP A 56 3.74 16.07 -0.39
CA ASP A 56 3.01 16.89 -1.37
C ASP A 56 2.64 16.05 -2.62
N PRO A 57 1.35 15.77 -2.87
CA PRO A 57 0.93 14.86 -3.93
C PRO A 57 0.77 15.55 -5.30
N GLU A 58 1.21 16.80 -5.46
CA GLU A 58 1.10 17.51 -6.76
C GLU A 58 2.16 17.07 -7.78
N ALA A 59 3.31 16.58 -7.31
CA ALA A 59 4.39 16.15 -8.18
C ALA A 59 4.01 14.88 -8.98
N LEU A 60 4.08 14.98 -10.31
CA LEU A 60 3.88 13.87 -11.24
C LEU A 60 5.22 13.34 -11.74
N TRP A 61 5.37 12.02 -11.68
CA TRP A 61 6.58 11.29 -12.02
C TRP A 61 6.28 10.30 -13.14
N ASP A 62 7.24 10.15 -14.06
CA ASP A 62 7.18 9.16 -15.13
C ASP A 62 7.72 7.80 -14.66
N TRP A 63 7.21 6.72 -15.26
CA TRP A 63 7.64 5.36 -14.93
C TRP A 63 9.14 5.11 -15.15
N ALA A 64 9.67 5.55 -16.30
CA ALA A 64 11.04 5.30 -16.71
C ALA A 64 11.95 6.49 -16.42
N GLU A 65 11.60 7.68 -16.91
CA GLU A 65 12.41 8.90 -16.79
C GLU A 65 12.33 9.50 -15.37
N GLY A 66 11.21 9.29 -14.69
CA GLY A 66 11.02 9.64 -13.28
C GLY A 66 11.51 8.56 -12.32
N HIS A 67 12.09 7.46 -12.84
CA HIS A 67 12.66 6.36 -12.04
C HIS A 67 11.68 5.65 -11.10
N VAL A 68 10.36 5.75 -11.32
CA VAL A 68 9.37 5.08 -10.46
C VAL A 68 9.56 3.55 -10.51
N ARG A 69 9.93 3.01 -11.67
CA ARG A 69 10.25 1.57 -11.83
C ARG A 69 11.34 1.06 -10.89
N ASP A 70 12.23 1.94 -10.42
CA ASP A 70 13.37 1.55 -9.60
C ASP A 70 12.95 1.20 -8.16
N TYR A 71 11.72 1.57 -7.76
CA TYR A 71 11.09 1.23 -6.47
C TYR A 71 10.27 -0.07 -6.52
N ALA A 72 10.16 -0.70 -7.69
CA ALA A 72 9.50 -1.99 -7.85
C ALA A 72 10.11 -3.08 -6.91
N PRO A 73 9.35 -4.13 -6.56
CA PRO A 73 8.00 -4.44 -7.04
C PRO A 73 6.90 -3.56 -6.44
N PHE A 74 5.82 -3.37 -7.21
CA PHE A 74 4.62 -2.69 -6.77
C PHE A 74 3.48 -3.68 -6.51
N THR A 75 2.77 -3.49 -5.40
CA THR A 75 1.57 -4.26 -5.04
C THR A 75 0.35 -3.35 -5.00
N LEU A 76 -0.71 -3.69 -5.72
CA LEU A 76 -1.96 -2.92 -5.71
C LEU A 76 -2.57 -2.92 -4.31
N VAL A 77 -2.89 -1.73 -3.79
CA VAL A 77 -3.55 -1.54 -2.50
C VAL A 77 -5.06 -1.49 -2.73
N HIS A 78 -5.76 -2.54 -2.30
CA HIS A 78 -7.22 -2.55 -2.29
C HIS A 78 -7.76 -1.64 -1.18
N GLY A 79 -8.96 -1.09 -1.37
CA GLY A 79 -9.54 0.00 -0.56
C GLY A 79 -9.53 -0.22 0.96
N ASP A 80 -9.64 -1.46 1.42
CA ASP A 80 -9.61 -1.80 2.85
C ASP A 80 -8.22 -1.59 3.49
N ALA A 81 -7.14 -1.85 2.75
CA ALA A 81 -5.77 -1.67 3.24
C ALA A 81 -5.30 -0.21 3.17
N TYR A 82 -5.79 0.55 2.19
CA TYR A 82 -5.53 1.99 2.07
C TYR A 82 -6.17 2.76 3.23
N ALA A 83 -7.43 2.49 3.53
CA ALA A 83 -8.14 3.13 4.64
C ALA A 83 -7.45 2.85 5.99
N ALA A 84 -6.98 1.62 6.22
CA ALA A 84 -6.25 1.24 7.43
C ALA A 84 -4.91 1.98 7.58
N ARG A 85 -4.15 2.15 6.48
CA ARG A 85 -2.88 2.89 6.50
C ARG A 85 -3.08 4.40 6.64
N MET A 86 -4.05 4.98 5.95
CA MET A 86 -4.38 6.41 6.10
C MET A 86 -4.90 6.74 7.49
N ALA A 87 -5.67 5.83 8.12
CA ALA A 87 -6.09 5.99 9.51
C ALA A 87 -4.90 6.00 10.49
N ALA A 88 -3.86 5.19 10.25
CA ALA A 88 -2.65 5.18 11.09
C ALA A 88 -1.80 6.46 10.97
N VAL A 89 -1.86 7.14 9.82
CA VAL A 89 -1.16 8.42 9.58
C VAL A 89 -1.98 9.61 10.10
N ALA A 90 -3.30 9.59 9.91
CA ALA A 90 -4.20 10.66 10.34
C ALA A 90 -4.47 10.66 11.86
N PHE A 91 -4.35 9.50 12.51
CA PHE A 91 -4.44 9.33 13.95
C PHE A 91 -3.13 8.74 14.49
N PRO A 92 -2.07 9.54 14.67
CA PRO A 92 -0.96 9.10 15.50
C PRO A 92 -1.59 8.82 16.86
N THR A 93 -1.54 7.56 17.30
CA THR A 93 -2.07 7.11 18.59
C THR A 93 -1.84 8.21 19.62
N ALA A 94 -2.92 8.77 20.17
CA ALA A 94 -2.85 9.59 21.36
C ALA A 94 -1.96 8.82 22.33
N HIS A 95 -0.76 9.34 22.62
CA HIS A 95 0.01 8.83 23.72
C HIS A 95 -0.95 8.86 24.92
N PRO A 96 -1.25 7.72 25.57
CA PRO A 96 -1.87 7.79 26.88
C PRO A 96 -0.90 8.63 27.71
N LYS A 97 -1.32 9.85 28.08
CA LYS A 97 -0.51 10.66 28.97
C LYS A 97 -0.43 9.85 30.26
N ASP A 98 0.77 9.40 30.60
CA ASP A 98 1.07 8.94 31.95
C ASP A 98 0.51 9.97 32.92
N GLY A 99 -0.46 9.53 33.71
CA GLY A 99 -1.41 10.48 34.28
C GLY A 99 -2.39 9.87 35.24
N THR A 100 -1.93 9.00 36.14
CA THR A 100 -2.58 8.91 37.46
C THR A 100 -1.51 8.68 38.53
N ALA A 101 -0.79 9.76 38.82
CA ALA A 101 -0.29 9.98 40.17
C ALA A 101 -1.49 10.45 41.01
N ARG A 102 -1.93 9.62 41.96
CA ARG A 102 -2.38 10.03 43.29
C ARG A 102 -2.03 8.94 44.28
#